data_AF-A0A7C4GH03-F1
#
_entry.id   AF-A0A7C4GH03-F1
#
_cell.length_a   1.000
_cell.length_b   1.000
_cell.length_c   1.000
_cell.angle_alpha   90.00
_cell.angle_beta   90.00
_cell.angle_gamma   90.00
#
_symmetry.space_group_name_H-M   'P 1'
#
loop_
_entity.id
_entity.type
_entity.pdbx_description
1 polymer ?
#
loop_
_entity_poly.entity_id
_entity_poly.type
_entity_poly.pdbx_seq_one_letter_code
_entity_poly.pdbx_strand_id
1 'polypeptide(L)'
;MFGALLHLGYHALTKPVLFFAAGNLHQHYHTLDFRRIGRGVGRVLPGTALVLTLAAIAVSGLPPFGLFVSELTIVAGSFKGGAAWAGAVMLAALLLVGCGHEVSAEGATRRRVLREDRERSCWQALYRLEEEFKASGIKASVMAREGDVDDIHTLANNINADLIVLHASSLAGANYRLPDEFIASLPCPIFIVNTE
;
A
#
# COMPACT_ATOMS: atom_id res chain seq x y z
N MET A 1 -18.61 -23.57 22.93
CA MET A 1 -18.99 -24.02 21.55
C MET A 1 -19.86 -22.98 20.83
N PHE A 2 -20.97 -22.52 21.42
CA PHE A 2 -21.88 -21.55 20.77
C PHE A 2 -21.18 -20.29 20.22
N GLY A 3 -20.34 -19.61 21.02
CA GLY A 3 -19.63 -18.40 20.57
C GLY A 3 -18.72 -18.63 19.36
N ALA A 4 -18.03 -19.77 19.29
CA ALA A 4 -17.15 -20.11 18.17
C ALA A 4 -17.94 -20.37 16.86
N LEU A 5 -19.08 -21.07 16.95
CA LEU A 5 -19.95 -21.31 15.80
C LEU A 5 -20.57 -20.02 15.28
N LEU A 6 -21.01 -19.15 16.20
CA LEU A 6 -21.58 -17.86 15.89
C LEU A 6 -20.52 -16.91 15.26
N HIS A 7 -19.30 -16.91 15.78
CA HIS A 7 -18.17 -16.17 15.20
C HIS A 7 -17.78 -16.68 13.81
N LEU A 8 -17.70 -18.00 13.62
CA LEU A 8 -17.45 -18.60 12.31
C LEU A 8 -18.54 -18.22 11.30
N GLY A 9 -19.82 -18.27 11.72
CA GLY A 9 -20.96 -17.86 10.90
C GLY A 9 -20.86 -16.40 10.46
N TYR A 10 -20.63 -15.48 11.40
CA TYR A 10 -20.46 -14.06 11.05
C TYR A 10 -19.25 -13.85 10.14
N HIS A 11 -18.10 -14.47 10.42
CA HIS A 11 -16.94 -14.35 9.54
C HIS A 11 -17.17 -14.91 8.14
N ALA A 12 -17.90 -16.01 8.01
CA ALA A 12 -18.24 -16.62 6.73
C ALA A 12 -19.19 -15.74 5.92
N LEU A 13 -20.03 -14.92 6.57
CA LEU A 13 -20.92 -13.98 5.91
C LEU A 13 -20.23 -12.65 5.57
N THR A 14 -19.38 -12.12 6.44
CA THR A 14 -18.78 -10.80 6.22
C THR A 14 -17.76 -10.80 5.08
N LYS A 15 -16.96 -11.87 4.92
CA LYS A 15 -15.95 -11.93 3.85
C LYS A 15 -16.57 -11.85 2.44
N PRO A 16 -17.56 -12.70 2.07
CA PRO A 16 -18.20 -12.60 0.76
C PRO A 16 -18.86 -11.24 0.50
N VAL A 17 -19.48 -10.63 1.51
CA VAL A 17 -20.09 -9.29 1.36
C VAL A 17 -19.04 -8.24 1.02
N LEU A 18 -17.87 -8.27 1.68
CA LEU A 18 -16.74 -7.39 1.36
C LEU A 18 -16.22 -7.62 -0.06
N PHE A 19 -16.01 -8.87 -0.46
CA PHE A 19 -15.53 -9.20 -1.81
C PHE A 19 -16.55 -8.85 -2.89
N PHE A 20 -17.84 -9.03 -2.62
CA PHE A 20 -18.90 -8.65 -3.55
C PHE A 20 -18.98 -7.14 -3.73
N ALA A 21 -18.92 -6.37 -2.63
CA ALA A 21 -18.93 -4.91 -2.69
C ALA A 21 -17.67 -4.35 -3.39
N ALA A 22 -16.49 -4.90 -3.08
CA ALA A 22 -15.24 -4.53 -3.75
C ALA A 22 -15.23 -4.93 -5.24
N GLY A 23 -15.75 -6.11 -5.57
CA GLY A 23 -15.89 -6.58 -6.95
C GLY A 23 -16.84 -5.70 -7.77
N ASN A 24 -17.96 -5.27 -7.19
CA ASN A 24 -18.88 -4.34 -7.83
C ASN A 24 -18.22 -2.97 -8.08
N LEU A 25 -17.40 -2.49 -7.14
CA LEU A 25 -16.63 -1.27 -7.31
C LEU A 25 -15.59 -1.42 -8.44
N HIS A 26 -14.90 -2.55 -8.48
CA HIS A 26 -13.92 -2.84 -9.53
C HIS A 26 -14.57 -2.95 -10.91
N GLN A 27 -15.75 -3.57 -11.01
CA GLN A 27 -16.47 -3.69 -12.29
C GLN A 27 -16.92 -2.34 -12.84
N HIS A 28 -17.20 -1.36 -11.98
CA HIS A 28 -17.61 -0.02 -12.41
C HIS A 28 -16.43 0.91 -12.75
N TYR A 29 -15.33 0.83 -12.00
CA TYR A 29 -14.18 1.73 -12.18
C TYR A 29 -13.04 1.10 -12.99
N HIS A 30 -13.05 -0.21 -13.23
CA HIS A 30 -11.99 -1.00 -13.88
C HIS A 30 -10.58 -0.75 -13.31
N THR A 31 -10.50 -0.29 -12.07
CA THR A 31 -9.26 -0.01 -11.37
C THR A 31 -9.37 -0.48 -9.92
N LEU A 32 -8.24 -0.87 -9.35
CA LEU A 32 -8.10 -1.18 -7.92
C LEU A 32 -7.43 -0.01 -7.16
N ASP A 33 -7.10 1.07 -7.86
CA ASP A 33 -6.46 2.23 -7.27
C ASP A 33 -7.50 3.14 -6.61
N PHE A 34 -7.57 3.07 -5.28
CA PHE A 34 -8.46 3.91 -4.46
C PHE A 34 -8.28 5.42 -4.72
N ARG A 35 -7.10 5.86 -5.17
CA ARG A 35 -6.86 7.28 -5.50
C ARG A 35 -7.56 7.70 -6.78
N ARG A 36 -7.61 6.81 -7.77
CA ARG A 36 -8.32 7.04 -9.05
C ARG A 36 -9.83 6.96 -8.89
N ILE A 37 -10.30 6.09 -8.00
CA ILE A 37 -11.72 5.95 -7.65
C ILE A 37 -12.26 7.24 -6.97
N GLY A 38 -11.41 7.91 -6.19
CA GLY A 38 -11.70 9.22 -5.60
C GLY A 38 -12.81 9.22 -4.54
N ARG A 39 -13.11 10.41 -3.99
CA ARG A 39 -14.14 10.59 -2.94
C ARG A 39 -15.59 10.44 -3.42
N GLY A 40 -15.81 10.19 -4.72
CA GLY A 40 -17.12 10.22 -5.37
C GLY A 40 -17.95 8.94 -5.26
N VAL A 41 -17.41 7.84 -4.76
CA VAL A 41 -18.07 6.51 -4.76
C VAL A 41 -19.44 6.54 -4.09
N GLY A 42 -19.58 7.27 -2.98
CA GLY A 42 -20.86 7.38 -2.27
C GLY A 42 -21.98 8.08 -3.06
N ARG A 43 -21.64 8.86 -4.10
CA ARG A 43 -22.62 9.49 -5.00
C ARG A 43 -22.91 8.64 -6.23
N VAL A 44 -21.92 7.90 -6.73
CA VAL A 44 -22.05 7.08 -7.95
C VAL A 44 -22.70 5.73 -7.64
N LEU A 45 -22.27 5.07 -6.56
CA LEU A 45 -22.73 3.75 -6.13
C LEU A 45 -23.11 3.79 -4.64
N PRO A 46 -24.17 4.53 -4.25
CA PRO A 46 -24.55 4.70 -2.84
C PRO A 46 -24.82 3.35 -2.15
N GLY A 47 -25.46 2.40 -2.84
CA GLY A 47 -25.72 1.07 -2.30
C GLY A 47 -24.44 0.28 -2.00
N THR A 48 -23.52 0.20 -2.96
CA THR A 48 -22.23 -0.48 -2.77
C THR A 48 -21.38 0.22 -1.71
N ALA A 49 -21.37 1.55 -1.70
CA ALA A 49 -20.65 2.33 -0.70
C ALA A 49 -21.18 2.07 0.71
N LEU A 50 -22.50 2.03 0.88
CA LEU A 50 -23.14 1.71 2.16
C LEU A 50 -22.83 0.28 2.61
N VAL A 51 -23.00 -0.70 1.72
CA VAL A 51 -22.70 -2.11 2.05
C VAL A 51 -21.22 -2.30 2.39
N LEU A 52 -20.31 -1.70 1.61
CA LEU A 52 -18.88 -1.75 1.88
C LEU A 52 -18.54 -1.11 3.24
N THR A 53 -19.14 0.04 3.54
CA THR A 53 -18.93 0.75 4.82
C THR A 53 -19.47 -0.05 5.99
N LEU A 54 -20.72 -0.54 5.89
CA LEU A 54 -21.33 -1.38 6.93
C LEU A 54 -20.56 -2.68 7.13
N ALA A 55 -20.07 -3.31 6.07
CA ALA A 55 -19.27 -4.52 6.16
C ALA A 55 -17.87 -4.26 6.75
N ALA A 56 -17.25 -3.12 6.45
CA ALA A 56 -15.99 -2.69 7.07
C ALA A 56 -16.17 -2.43 8.58
N ILE A 57 -17.24 -1.72 8.96
CA ILE A 57 -17.58 -1.49 10.36
C ILE A 57 -17.91 -2.83 11.06
N ALA A 58 -18.59 -3.75 10.38
CA ALA A 58 -18.86 -5.09 10.90
C ALA A 58 -17.57 -5.87 11.19
N VAL A 59 -16.64 -5.92 10.23
CA VAL A 59 -15.33 -6.59 10.40
C VAL A 59 -14.49 -5.94 11.49
N SER A 60 -14.59 -4.64 11.69
CA SER A 60 -13.86 -3.94 12.75
C SER A 60 -14.32 -4.31 14.17
N GLY A 61 -15.36 -5.14 14.31
CA GLY A 61 -15.80 -5.64 15.62
C GLY A 61 -16.40 -4.54 16.49
N LEU A 62 -17.00 -3.51 15.89
CA LEU A 62 -17.60 -2.41 16.65
C LEU A 62 -18.89 -2.86 17.38
N PRO A 63 -19.26 -2.20 18.50
CA PRO A 63 -20.39 -2.58 19.36
C PRO A 63 -21.74 -2.85 18.66
N PRO A 64 -22.12 -2.16 17.55
CA PRO A 64 -23.40 -2.42 16.89
C PRO A 64 -23.42 -3.70 16.03
N PHE A 65 -22.33 -4.45 15.90
CA PHE A 65 -22.25 -5.62 15.00
C PHE A 65 -22.11 -6.96 15.72
N GLY A 66 -22.62 -8.02 15.08
CA GLY A 66 -22.63 -9.38 15.62
C GLY A 66 -21.24 -10.00 15.85
N LEU A 67 -20.20 -9.54 15.15
CA LEU A 67 -18.83 -9.97 15.38
C LEU A 67 -18.34 -9.60 16.80
N PHE A 68 -18.68 -8.41 17.30
CA PHE A 68 -18.38 -8.01 18.67
C PHE A 68 -19.05 -8.92 19.71
N VAL A 69 -20.34 -9.20 19.52
CA VAL A 69 -21.11 -10.10 20.40
C VAL A 69 -20.51 -11.50 20.40
N SER A 70 -20.04 -11.96 19.25
CA SER A 70 -19.40 -13.26 19.09
C SER A 70 -18.09 -13.37 19.90
N GLU A 71 -17.24 -12.35 19.82
CA GLU A 71 -15.97 -12.27 20.54
C GLU A 71 -16.21 -12.18 22.05
N LEU A 72 -17.16 -11.35 22.50
CA LEU A 72 -17.53 -11.26 23.91
C LEU A 72 -18.05 -12.60 24.45
N THR A 73 -18.82 -13.33 23.65
CA THR A 73 -19.34 -14.66 24.03
C THR A 73 -18.21 -15.69 24.14
N ILE A 74 -17.21 -15.63 23.26
CA ILE A 74 -16.03 -16.51 23.34
C ILE A 74 -15.20 -16.17 24.58
N VAL A 75 -14.96 -14.88 24.84
CA VAL A 75 -14.28 -14.39 26.04
C VAL A 75 -15.00 -14.87 27.30
N ALA A 76 -16.31 -14.64 27.42
CA ALA A 76 -17.10 -15.10 28.57
C ALA A 76 -17.05 -16.63 28.74
N GLY A 77 -17.00 -17.38 27.65
CA GLY A 77 -16.83 -18.84 27.65
C GLY A 77 -15.44 -19.28 28.13
N SER A 78 -14.38 -18.54 27.78
CA SER A 78 -13.00 -18.87 28.17
C SER A 78 -12.75 -18.74 29.68
N PHE A 79 -13.39 -17.76 30.34
CA PHE A 79 -13.33 -17.60 31.80
C PHE A 79 -14.05 -18.74 32.53
N LYS A 80 -15.18 -19.22 31.99
CA LYS A 80 -15.92 -20.37 32.56
C LYS A 80 -15.21 -21.71 32.30
N GLY A 81 -14.46 -21.82 31.21
CA GLY A 81 -13.78 -23.05 30.80
C GLY A 81 -12.38 -23.26 31.39
N GLY A 82 -11.93 -22.42 32.34
CA GLY A 82 -10.60 -22.53 32.96
C GLY A 82 -9.44 -21.98 32.12
N ALA A 83 -9.69 -21.49 30.90
CA ALA A 83 -8.68 -20.90 30.02
C ALA A 83 -8.70 -19.36 30.11
N ALA A 84 -8.65 -18.82 31.33
CA ALA A 84 -8.74 -17.38 31.58
C ALA A 84 -7.63 -16.56 30.88
N TRP A 85 -6.45 -17.17 30.68
CA TRP A 85 -5.35 -16.54 29.93
C TRP A 85 -5.72 -16.26 28.47
N ALA A 86 -6.43 -17.17 27.81
CA ALA A 86 -6.86 -16.99 26.43
C ALA A 86 -7.94 -15.90 26.32
N GLY A 87 -8.84 -15.84 27.31
CA GLY A 87 -9.81 -14.76 27.45
C GLY A 87 -9.18 -13.39 27.65
N ALA A 88 -8.16 -13.31 28.50
CA ALA A 88 -7.41 -12.08 28.77
C ALA A 88 -6.66 -11.58 27.53
N VAL A 89 -6.00 -12.47 26.78
CA VAL A 89 -5.34 -12.13 25.51
C VAL A 89 -6.35 -11.60 24.49
N MET A 90 -7.51 -12.25 24.37
CA MET A 90 -8.55 -11.82 23.43
C MET A 90 -9.20 -10.49 23.83
N LEU A 91 -9.42 -10.25 25.13
CA LEU A 91 -9.87 -8.95 25.66
C LEU A 91 -8.84 -7.85 25.40
N ALA A 92 -7.55 -8.13 25.61
CA ALA A 92 -6.50 -7.18 25.32
C ALA A 92 -6.46 -6.83 23.83
N ALA A 93 -6.60 -7.82 22.94
CA ALA A 93 -6.71 -7.59 21.50
C ALA A 93 -7.92 -6.73 21.13
N LEU A 94 -9.10 -6.98 21.73
CA LEU A 94 -10.31 -6.19 21.50
C LEU A 94 -10.15 -4.74 21.96
N LEU A 95 -9.54 -4.53 23.13
CA LEU A 95 -9.24 -3.19 23.67
C LEU A 95 -8.22 -2.45 22.81
N LEU A 96 -7.20 -3.13 22.29
CA LEU A 96 -6.22 -2.55 21.37
C LEU A 96 -6.86 -2.11 20.06
N VAL A 97 -7.80 -2.88 19.51
CA VAL A 97 -8.54 -2.49 18.30
C VAL A 97 -9.43 -1.28 18.58
N GLY A 98 -10.14 -1.27 19.71
CA GLY A 98 -10.97 -0.13 20.13
C GLY A 98 -10.17 1.14 20.41
N CYS A 99 -9.04 1.03 21.13
CA CYS A 99 -8.17 2.18 21.44
C CYS A 99 -7.30 2.59 20.25
N GLY A 100 -6.98 1.66 19.34
CA GLY A 100 -6.19 1.94 18.13
C GLY A 100 -6.86 2.94 17.19
N HIS A 101 -8.20 3.06 17.24
CA HIS A 101 -8.95 4.08 16.53
C HIS A 101 -8.66 5.52 17.03
N GLU A 102 -8.24 5.68 18.28
CA GLU A 102 -7.87 6.99 18.86
C GLU A 102 -6.34 7.21 18.87
N VAL A 103 -5.54 6.14 18.87
CA VAL A 103 -4.07 6.20 19.02
C VAL A 103 -3.31 6.16 17.68
N SER A 104 -3.98 5.94 16.54
CA SER A 104 -3.33 6.07 15.23
C SER A 104 -3.08 7.54 14.89
N ALA A 105 -1.95 8.05 15.40
CA ALA A 105 -1.37 9.33 15.11
C ALA A 105 -1.45 9.64 13.60
N GLU A 106 -2.43 10.48 13.25
CA GLU A 106 -2.68 10.97 11.89
C GLU A 106 -1.44 11.61 11.24
N GLY A 107 -0.42 11.97 12.04
CA GLY A 107 0.83 12.57 11.57
C GLY A 107 1.91 11.61 11.05
N ALA A 108 1.97 10.35 11.50
CA ALA A 108 3.03 9.42 11.10
C ALA A 108 2.66 8.67 9.80
N THR A 109 1.42 8.18 9.73
CA THR A 109 0.89 7.47 8.57
C THR A 109 0.72 8.40 7.36
N ARG A 110 0.25 9.65 7.58
CA ARG A 110 0.10 10.65 6.51
C ARG A 110 1.44 11.02 5.88
N ARG A 111 2.51 11.13 6.67
CA ARG A 111 3.86 11.42 6.13
C ARG A 111 4.42 10.28 5.29
N ARG A 112 4.19 9.02 5.69
CA ARG A 112 4.59 7.86 4.87
C ARG A 112 3.83 7.82 3.54
N VAL A 113 2.50 8.00 3.58
CA VAL A 113 1.67 8.02 2.38
C VAL A 113 2.07 9.18 1.44
N LEU A 114 2.31 10.38 1.96
CA LEU A 114 2.76 11.51 1.14
C LEU A 114 4.14 11.27 0.51
N ARG A 115 5.05 10.59 1.21
CA ARG A 115 6.37 10.23 0.68
C ARG A 115 6.24 9.22 -0.46
N GLU A 116 5.46 8.16 -0.26
CA GLU A 116 5.17 7.15 -1.30
C GLU A 116 4.48 7.78 -2.52
N ASP A 117 3.58 8.74 -2.30
CA ASP A 117 2.89 9.47 -3.38
C ASP A 117 3.86 10.30 -4.21
N ARG A 118 4.74 11.06 -3.55
CA ARG A 118 5.77 11.87 -4.23
C ARG A 118 6.71 10.99 -5.05
N GLU A 119 7.14 9.87 -4.47
CA GLU A 119 8.04 8.93 -5.13
C GLU A 119 7.38 8.30 -6.37
N ARG A 120 6.12 7.87 -6.27
CA ARG A 120 5.36 7.35 -7.44
C ARG A 120 5.20 8.39 -8.55
N SER A 121 4.93 9.65 -8.21
CA SER A 121 4.79 10.72 -9.21
C SER A 121 6.11 10.99 -9.94
N CYS A 122 7.23 10.99 -9.22
CA CYS A 122 8.57 11.12 -9.80
C CYS A 122 8.86 9.98 -10.79
N TRP A 123 8.64 8.72 -10.38
CA TRP A 123 8.82 7.56 -11.25
C TRP A 123 7.94 7.65 -12.50
N GLN A 124 6.69 8.09 -12.38
CA GLN A 124 5.81 8.28 -13.53
C GLN A 124 6.34 9.34 -14.52
N ALA A 125 6.94 10.43 -14.02
CA ALA A 125 7.55 11.45 -14.87
C ALA A 125 8.78 10.89 -15.61
N LEU A 126 9.62 10.12 -14.91
CA LEU A 126 10.78 9.44 -15.49
C LEU A 126 10.41 8.44 -16.58
N TYR A 127 9.41 7.59 -16.34
CA TYR A 127 8.95 6.64 -17.36
C TYR A 127 8.32 7.33 -18.58
N ARG A 128 7.59 8.45 -18.39
CA ARG A 128 7.09 9.25 -19.50
C ARG A 128 8.23 9.82 -20.36
N LEU A 129 9.28 10.33 -19.72
CA LEU A 129 10.46 10.85 -20.40
C LEU A 129 11.17 9.74 -21.20
N GLU A 130 11.26 8.54 -20.64
CA GLU A 130 11.80 7.36 -21.34
C GLU A 130 11.00 7.02 -22.60
N GLU A 131 9.67 7.06 -22.53
CA GLU A 131 8.79 6.86 -23.68
C GLU A 131 8.98 7.95 -24.75
N GLU A 132 9.14 9.22 -24.36
CA GLU A 132 9.42 10.32 -25.28
C GLU A 132 10.76 10.12 -26.01
N PHE A 133 11.81 9.70 -25.29
CA PHE A 133 13.11 9.40 -25.91
C PHE A 133 13.03 8.19 -26.85
N LYS A 134 12.34 7.12 -26.44
CA LYS A 134 12.09 5.95 -27.31
C LYS A 134 11.30 6.34 -28.57
N ALA A 135 10.33 7.24 -28.45
CA ALA A 135 9.56 7.75 -29.59
C ALA A 135 10.43 8.58 -30.55
N SER A 136 11.46 9.27 -30.05
CA SER A 136 12.46 9.98 -30.87
C SER A 136 13.52 9.06 -31.50
N GLY A 137 13.47 7.74 -31.23
CA GLY A 137 14.40 6.75 -31.77
C GLY A 137 15.64 6.48 -30.91
N ILE A 138 15.73 7.06 -29.71
CA ILE A 138 16.83 6.87 -28.76
C ILE A 138 16.51 5.67 -27.86
N LYS A 139 17.42 4.69 -27.74
CA LYS A 139 17.26 3.60 -26.77
C LYS A 139 17.57 4.09 -25.36
N ALA A 140 16.63 4.81 -24.76
CA ALA A 140 16.71 5.24 -23.38
C ALA A 140 16.29 4.12 -22.41
N SER A 141 16.95 4.07 -21.25
CA SER A 141 16.58 3.18 -20.14
C SER A 141 16.57 3.97 -18.82
N VAL A 142 15.47 3.86 -18.07
CA VAL A 142 15.35 4.44 -16.72
C VAL A 142 15.84 3.44 -15.68
N MET A 143 16.74 3.89 -14.81
CA MET A 143 17.28 3.07 -13.72
C MET A 143 16.52 3.30 -12.42
N ALA A 144 15.81 2.26 -11.95
CA ALA A 144 14.91 2.35 -10.82
C ALA A 144 15.47 1.90 -9.47
N ARG A 145 16.78 1.65 -9.38
CA ARG A 145 17.36 0.94 -8.22
C ARG A 145 18.14 1.89 -7.31
N GLU A 146 17.75 1.92 -6.05
CA GLU A 146 18.54 2.46 -4.94
C GLU A 146 19.68 1.46 -4.68
N GLY A 147 20.90 1.81 -5.07
CA GLY A 147 22.05 0.89 -5.03
C GLY A 147 23.37 1.64 -5.15
N ASP A 148 24.43 1.02 -4.62
CA ASP A 148 25.79 1.56 -4.64
C ASP A 148 26.27 1.82 -6.08
N VAL A 149 27.20 2.76 -6.25
CA VAL A 149 27.65 3.23 -7.59
C VAL A 149 28.20 2.07 -8.44
N ASP A 150 28.74 1.04 -7.80
CA ASP A 150 29.24 -0.20 -8.42
C ASP A 150 28.14 -1.03 -9.11
N ASP A 151 26.91 -1.03 -8.57
CA ASP A 151 25.76 -1.71 -9.19
C ASP A 151 25.35 -0.99 -10.48
N ILE A 152 25.45 0.34 -10.50
CA ILE A 152 25.11 1.17 -11.67
C ILE A 152 26.10 0.88 -12.81
N HIS A 153 27.39 0.70 -12.49
CA HIS A 153 28.43 0.36 -13.47
C HIS A 153 28.20 -1.00 -14.12
N THR A 154 27.96 -2.02 -13.30
CA THR A 154 27.76 -3.39 -13.77
C THR A 154 26.53 -3.47 -14.68
N LEU A 155 25.49 -2.72 -14.34
CA LEU A 155 24.25 -2.69 -15.11
C LEU A 155 24.36 -1.83 -16.38
N ALA A 156 25.06 -0.69 -16.35
CA ALA A 156 25.31 0.15 -17.52
C ALA A 156 26.08 -0.60 -18.62
N ASN A 157 27.01 -1.47 -18.25
CA ASN A 157 27.74 -2.32 -19.20
C ASN A 157 26.91 -3.50 -19.74
N ASN A 158 25.84 -3.89 -19.04
CA ASN A 158 25.01 -5.02 -19.42
C ASN A 158 23.75 -4.59 -20.21
N ILE A 159 23.29 -3.36 -19.97
CA ILE A 159 22.17 -2.76 -20.68
C ILE A 159 22.74 -2.01 -21.90
N ASN A 160 22.50 -2.56 -23.09
CA ASN A 160 22.86 -1.93 -24.37
C ASN A 160 21.96 -0.71 -24.68
N ALA A 161 22.04 0.34 -23.86
CA ALA A 161 21.27 1.57 -23.95
C ALA A 161 22.14 2.75 -24.42
N ASP A 162 21.53 3.62 -25.23
CA ASP A 162 22.19 4.82 -25.80
C ASP A 162 22.14 6.01 -24.83
N LEU A 163 21.26 5.95 -23.80
CA LEU A 163 21.05 7.00 -22.80
C LEU A 163 20.54 6.37 -21.50
N ILE A 164 21.19 6.68 -20.37
CA ILE A 164 20.74 6.26 -19.03
C ILE A 164 20.11 7.46 -18.32
N VAL A 165 18.89 7.29 -17.82
CA VAL A 165 18.20 8.33 -17.04
C VAL A 165 18.22 7.96 -15.55
N LEU A 166 18.81 8.83 -14.73
CA LEU A 166 18.93 8.67 -13.27
C LEU A 166 18.16 9.76 -12.53
N HIS A 167 17.54 9.38 -11.41
CA HIS A 167 16.94 10.33 -10.50
C HIS A 167 17.96 10.83 -9.48
N ALA A 168 17.93 12.13 -9.13
CA ALA A 168 18.86 12.72 -8.17
C ALA A 168 18.82 12.04 -6.78
N SER A 169 17.67 11.48 -6.36
CA SER A 169 17.59 10.76 -5.09
C SER A 169 18.41 9.46 -5.07
N SER A 170 18.65 8.84 -6.23
CA SER A 170 19.49 7.64 -6.33
C SER A 170 20.96 7.93 -6.02
N LEU A 171 21.37 9.21 -6.07
CA LEU A 171 22.72 9.68 -5.71
C LEU A 171 22.83 10.15 -4.26
N ALA A 172 21.76 10.04 -3.46
CA ALA A 172 21.77 10.47 -2.06
C ALA A 172 22.80 9.71 -1.21
N GLY A 173 23.03 8.42 -1.51
CA GLY A 173 24.06 7.60 -0.86
C GLY A 173 25.50 8.02 -1.18
N ALA A 174 25.71 8.66 -2.34
CA ALA A 174 27.01 9.14 -2.82
C ALA A 174 27.19 10.66 -2.63
N ASN A 175 26.40 11.28 -1.73
CA ASN A 175 26.43 12.71 -1.45
C ASN A 175 26.25 13.60 -2.72
N TYR A 176 25.39 13.16 -3.64
CA TYR A 176 25.09 13.81 -4.90
C TYR A 176 26.29 14.02 -5.85
N ARG A 177 27.40 13.30 -5.63
CA ARG A 177 28.57 13.32 -6.51
C ARG A 177 28.72 11.97 -7.20
N LEU A 178 28.92 12.00 -8.52
CA LEU A 178 29.40 10.83 -9.23
C LEU A 178 30.92 10.77 -9.09
N PRO A 179 31.50 9.61 -8.74
CA PRO A 179 32.95 9.42 -8.77
C PRO A 179 33.51 9.71 -10.16
N ASP A 180 34.65 10.38 -10.25
CA ASP A 180 35.25 10.75 -11.55
C ASP A 180 35.65 9.51 -12.38
N GLU A 181 36.00 8.40 -11.71
CA GLU A 181 36.24 7.10 -12.34
C GLU A 181 34.98 6.51 -13.01
N PHE A 182 33.81 6.83 -12.46
CA PHE A 182 32.53 6.40 -13.02
C PHE A 182 32.21 7.14 -14.31
N ILE A 183 32.42 8.46 -14.32
CA ILE A 183 32.19 9.30 -15.50
C ILE A 183 33.10 8.86 -16.67
N ALA A 184 34.34 8.45 -16.39
CA ALA A 184 35.31 8.06 -17.40
C ALA A 184 35.05 6.67 -18.02
N SER A 185 34.31 5.79 -17.36
CA SER A 185 34.11 4.39 -17.78
C SER A 185 32.68 4.08 -18.26
N LEU A 186 31.83 5.10 -18.37
CA LEU A 186 30.47 4.94 -18.86
C LEU A 186 30.40 4.70 -20.37
N PRO A 187 29.63 3.69 -20.83
CA PRO A 187 29.45 3.41 -22.24
C PRO A 187 28.53 4.41 -22.96
N CYS A 188 27.75 5.20 -22.22
CA CYS A 188 26.75 6.11 -22.77
C CYS A 188 26.52 7.35 -21.87
N PRO A 189 25.96 8.45 -22.42
CA PRO A 189 25.63 9.64 -21.65
C PRO A 189 24.57 9.35 -20.58
N ILE A 190 24.69 10.03 -19.44
CA ILE A 190 23.72 9.98 -18.33
C ILE A 190 22.96 11.30 -18.28
N PHE A 191 21.64 11.20 -18.14
CA PHE A 191 20.77 12.31 -17.86
C PHE A 191 20.28 12.23 -16.42
N ILE A 192 20.67 13.19 -15.59
CA ILE A 192 20.25 13.27 -14.18
C ILE A 192 19.06 14.21 -14.10
N VAL A 193 17.92 13.68 -13.67
CA VAL A 193 16.71 14.47 -13.47
C VAL A 193 16.56 14.77 -11.99
N ASN A 194 16.48 16.05 -11.66
CA ASN A 194 16.09 16.51 -10.34
C ASN A 194 14.63 16.95 -10.38
N THR A 195 13.73 16.14 -9.83
CA THR A 195 12.31 16.51 -9.68
C THR A 195 12.07 16.98 -8.25
N GLU A 196 12.65 18.12 -7.88
CA GLU A 196 12.26 18.87 -6.67
C GLU A 196 11.13 19.85 -6.96
#